data_AF-A0A7V8FI65-F1
#
_entry.id   AF-A0A7V8FI65-F1
#
_cell.length_a   1.000
_cell.length_b   1.000
_cell.length_c   1.000
_cell.angle_alpha   90.00
_cell.angle_beta   90.00
_cell.angle_gamma   90.00
#
_symmetry.space_group_name_H-M   'P 1'
#
loop_
_entity.id
_entity.type
_entity.pdbx_description
1 polymer ?
#
loop_
_entity_poly.entity_id
_entity_poly.type
_entity_poly.pdbx_seq_one_letter_code
_entity_poly.pdbx_strand_id
1 'polypeptide(L)'
;MAGVTGVLMFDGRRFLQYLEGPEDGIASVYPRIANARTHAGVHVLQQGAVERRMFPRWTMGARQIDAEVLSQIIDAPWSGFHGPPAPESEGFMRLLQAWTGADGELEPPALALGS
;
A
#
# COMPACT_ATOMS: atom_id res chain seq x y z
N MET A 1 8.09 19.03 -5.36
CA MET A 1 8.76 17.77 -5.75
C MET A 1 8.52 16.76 -4.64
N ALA A 2 7.33 16.15 -4.63
CA ALA A 2 6.89 15.10 -3.72
C ALA A 2 5.42 14.82 -4.06
N GLY A 3 5.18 13.76 -4.81
CA GLY A 3 3.84 13.34 -5.19
C GLY A 3 3.67 11.84 -4.95
N VAL A 4 4.37 11.28 -3.96
CA VAL A 4 4.14 9.90 -3.55
C VAL A 4 2.93 9.92 -2.61
N THR A 5 1.92 9.15 -2.97
CA THR A 5 0.76 8.87 -2.13
C THR A 5 0.73 7.38 -1.84
N GLY A 6 -0.07 6.98 -0.86
CA GLY A 6 -0.16 5.57 -0.52
C GLY A 6 -0.71 5.32 0.87
N VAL A 7 -0.66 4.04 1.22
CA VAL A 7 -1.23 3.52 2.46
C VAL A 7 -0.30 2.50 3.08
N LEU A 8 -0.37 2.41 4.40
CA LEU A 8 0.37 1.49 5.24
C LEU A 8 -0.62 0.77 6.16
N MET A 9 -0.60 -0.56 6.13
CA MET A 9 -1.36 -1.41 7.02
C MET A 9 -0.43 -2.23 7.89
N PHE A 10 -0.80 -2.47 9.15
CA PHE A 10 0.03 -3.22 10.08
C PHE A 10 -0.80 -4.00 11.11
N ASP A 11 -0.26 -5.14 11.56
CA ASP A 11 -0.87 -5.98 12.61
C ASP A 11 -0.13 -5.89 13.96
N GLY A 12 0.83 -4.96 14.06
CA GLY A 12 1.72 -4.77 15.21
C GLY A 12 3.01 -5.60 15.17
N ARG A 13 3.14 -6.52 14.21
CA ARG A 13 4.37 -7.32 13.98
C ARG A 13 4.91 -7.17 12.57
N ARG A 14 4.02 -7.09 11.59
CA ARG A 14 4.28 -6.95 10.16
C ARG A 14 3.62 -5.67 9.65
N PHE A 15 4.10 -5.22 8.51
CA PHE A 15 3.50 -4.11 7.77
C PHE A 15 3.41 -4.44 6.29
N LEU A 16 2.43 -3.83 5.63
CA LEU A 16 2.24 -3.83 4.20
C LEU A 16 2.09 -2.39 3.75
N GLN A 17 2.89 -1.97 2.78
CA GLN A 17 2.88 -0.61 2.27
C GLN A 17 2.67 -0.59 0.76
N TYR A 18 1.68 0.18 0.32
CA TYR A 18 1.45 0.47 -1.09
C TYR A 18 1.83 1.92 -1.37
N LEU A 19 2.64 2.15 -2.41
CA LEU A 19 3.13 3.45 -2.82
C LEU A 19 2.77 3.69 -4.29
N GLU A 20 2.34 4.90 -4.62
CA GLU A 20 2.09 5.31 -5.99
C GLU A 20 2.52 6.75 -6.23
N GLY A 21 3.01 7.03 -7.44
CA GLY A 21 3.46 8.35 -7.82
C GLY A 21 4.46 8.32 -8.96
N PRO A 22 5.05 9.48 -9.27
CA PRO A 22 6.11 9.60 -10.26
C PRO A 22 7.29 8.67 -9.92
N GLU A 23 7.93 8.14 -10.96
CA GLU A 23 9.06 7.20 -10.83
C GLU A 23 10.20 7.78 -9.98
N ASP A 24 10.56 9.04 -10.18
CA ASP A 24 11.56 9.77 -9.39
C ASP A 24 11.15 9.88 -7.91
N GLY A 25 9.87 10.11 -7.64
CA GLY A 25 9.28 10.09 -6.31
C GLY A 25 9.44 8.73 -5.64
N ILE A 26 9.03 7.66 -6.31
CA ILE A 26 9.16 6.29 -5.78
C ILE A 26 10.64 5.91 -5.57
N ALA A 27 11.50 6.22 -6.53
CA ALA A 27 12.94 5.97 -6.46
C ALA A 27 13.63 6.70 -5.30
N SER A 28 13.08 7.86 -4.88
CA SER A 28 13.59 8.58 -3.71
C SER A 28 13.12 7.99 -2.37
N VAL A 29 11.90 7.44 -2.31
CA VAL A 29 11.26 6.99 -1.08
C VAL A 29 11.59 5.53 -0.75
N TYR A 30 11.57 4.64 -1.76
CA TYR A 30 11.77 3.21 -1.55
C TYR A 30 13.10 2.86 -0.87
N PRO A 31 14.27 3.42 -1.27
CA PRO A 31 15.53 3.12 -0.60
C PRO A 31 15.54 3.54 0.88
N ARG A 32 14.85 4.61 1.24
CA ARG A 32 14.73 5.05 2.64
C ARG A 32 13.93 4.05 3.47
N ILE A 33 12.85 3.52 2.90
CA ILE A 33 12.04 2.47 3.54
C ILE A 33 12.93 1.24 3.70
N ALA A 34 13.47 0.71 2.62
CA ALA A 34 14.26 -0.54 2.63
C ALA A 34 15.47 -0.52 3.58
N ASN A 35 16.06 0.65 3.84
CA ASN A 35 17.23 0.80 4.72
C ASN A 35 16.88 1.25 6.15
N ALA A 36 15.59 1.45 6.48
CA ALA A 36 15.20 1.87 7.82
C ALA A 36 15.44 0.75 8.84
N ARG A 37 16.03 1.09 10.00
CA ARG A 37 16.33 0.13 11.08
C ARG A 37 15.11 -0.29 11.90
N THR A 38 13.96 0.34 11.66
CA THR A 38 12.71 0.08 12.38
C THR A 38 12.01 -1.19 11.91
N HIS A 39 12.49 -1.82 10.84
CA HIS A 39 11.99 -3.08 10.33
C HIS A 39 13.10 -3.91 9.68
N ALA A 40 12.76 -5.14 9.30
CA ALA A 40 13.61 -6.05 8.55
C ALA A 40 12.74 -6.91 7.62
N GLY A 41 13.35 -7.57 6.63
CA GLY A 41 12.65 -8.52 5.76
C GLY A 41 11.65 -7.87 4.81
N VAL A 42 12.03 -6.76 4.17
CA VAL A 42 11.18 -6.12 3.15
C VAL A 42 11.15 -6.99 1.90
N HIS A 43 9.95 -7.38 1.47
CA HIS A 43 9.71 -8.12 0.24
C HIS A 43 8.72 -7.34 -0.63
N VAL A 44 9.07 -7.15 -1.91
CA VAL A 44 8.19 -6.52 -2.89
C VAL A 44 7.19 -7.57 -3.37
N LEU A 45 5.91 -7.38 -3.03
CA LEU A 45 4.84 -8.25 -3.52
C LEU A 45 4.49 -7.93 -4.99
N GLN A 46 4.50 -6.65 -5.35
CA GLN A 46 4.29 -6.21 -6.72
C GLN A 46 4.88 -4.82 -6.99
N GLN A 47 5.33 -4.60 -8.24
CA GLN A 47 5.76 -3.29 -8.75
C GLN A 47 5.42 -3.18 -10.24
N GLY A 48 5.00 -2.00 -10.68
CA GLY A 48 4.73 -1.72 -12.09
C GLY A 48 4.03 -0.39 -12.30
N ALA A 49 3.71 -0.08 -13.55
CA ALA A 49 3.05 1.17 -13.93
C ALA A 49 1.54 1.07 -13.71
N VAL A 50 0.95 2.13 -13.15
CA VAL A 50 -0.50 2.27 -12.99
C VAL A 50 -0.96 3.53 -13.73
N GLU A 51 -2.10 3.47 -14.42
CA GLU A 51 -2.62 4.62 -15.17
C GLU A 51 -3.22 5.72 -14.28
N ARG A 52 -3.74 5.32 -13.11
CA ARG A 52 -4.36 6.24 -12.15
C ARG A 52 -4.00 5.87 -10.72
N ARG A 53 -4.00 6.89 -9.87
CA ARG A 53 -3.84 6.75 -8.42
C ARG A 53 -5.07 6.09 -7.80
N MET A 54 -4.84 5.12 -6.92
CA MET A 54 -5.85 4.43 -6.14
C MET A 54 -6.04 5.06 -4.75
N PHE A 55 -5.01 5.73 -4.24
CA PHE A 55 -5.01 6.44 -2.97
C PHE A 55 -4.56 7.90 -3.12
N PRO A 56 -5.16 8.70 -4.03
CA PRO A 56 -4.69 10.05 -4.33
C PRO A 56 -4.81 11.04 -3.16
N ARG A 57 -5.60 10.73 -2.15
CA ARG A 57 -5.86 11.61 -0.99
C ARG A 57 -4.86 11.46 0.14
N TRP A 58 -4.07 10.38 0.14
CA TRP A 58 -3.24 10.01 1.28
C TRP A 58 -1.77 10.18 0.96
N THR A 59 -1.11 11.20 1.52
CA THR A 59 0.36 11.28 1.45
C THR A 59 0.98 10.01 2.02
N MET A 60 0.49 9.57 3.18
CA MET A 60 0.70 8.23 3.74
C MET A 60 -0.36 7.96 4.81
N GLY A 61 -1.42 7.24 4.44
CA GLY A 61 -2.45 6.83 5.40
C GLY A 61 -2.02 5.58 6.15
N ALA A 62 -2.17 5.54 7.48
CA ALA A 62 -1.88 4.35 8.28
C ALA A 62 -3.15 3.75 8.90
N ARG A 63 -3.27 2.42 8.88
CA ARG A 63 -4.37 1.67 9.50
C ARG A 63 -3.87 0.39 10.15
N GLN A 64 -4.30 0.13 11.38
CA GLN A 64 -4.10 -1.18 12.02
C GLN A 64 -5.18 -2.15 11.51
N ILE A 65 -4.77 -3.38 11.15
CA ILE A 65 -5.66 -4.46 10.72
C ILE A 65 -5.34 -5.75 11.46
N ASP A 66 -6.27 -6.70 11.44
CA ASP A 66 -6.05 -8.01 12.03
C ASP A 66 -4.95 -8.79 11.29
N ALA A 67 -4.16 -9.57 12.05
CA ALA A 67 -3.05 -10.36 11.51
C ALA A 67 -3.52 -11.37 10.44
N GLU A 68 -4.72 -11.90 10.60
CA GLU A 68 -5.33 -12.83 9.63
C GLU A 68 -5.62 -12.11 8.30
N VAL A 69 -6.22 -10.92 8.34
CA VAL A 69 -6.49 -10.11 7.15
C VAL A 69 -5.17 -9.76 6.45
N LEU A 70 -4.15 -9.38 7.22
CA LEU A 70 -2.83 -9.06 6.65
C LEU A 70 -2.19 -10.28 5.96
N SER A 71 -2.27 -11.47 6.55
CA SER A 71 -1.76 -12.71 5.92
C SER A 71 -2.51 -13.02 4.62
N GLN A 72 -3.84 -12.89 4.60
CA GLN A 72 -4.65 -13.11 3.40
C GLN A 72 -4.28 -12.16 2.25
N ILE A 73 -3.88 -10.93 2.55
CA ILE A 73 -3.41 -9.99 1.53
C ILE A 73 -2.03 -10.38 1.00
N ILE A 74 -1.11 -10.77 1.90
CA ILE A 74 0.27 -11.14 1.55
C ILE A 74 0.30 -12.43 0.72
N ASP A 75 -0.48 -13.45 1.12
CA ASP A 75 -0.46 -14.79 0.52
C ASP A 75 -1.29 -14.88 -0.77
N ALA A 76 -2.11 -13.87 -1.06
CA ALA A 76 -2.90 -13.83 -2.28
C ALA A 76 -2.02 -13.70 -3.53
N PRO A 77 -2.48 -14.18 -4.69
CA PRO A 77 -1.78 -13.95 -5.95
C PRO A 77 -1.63 -12.46 -6.24
N TRP A 78 -0.39 -12.02 -6.40
CA TRP A 78 -0.04 -10.68 -6.88
C TRP A 78 0.35 -10.76 -8.35
N SER A 79 -0.50 -10.24 -9.22
CA SER A 79 -0.27 -10.14 -10.67
C SER A 79 0.17 -8.72 -11.06
N GLY A 80 0.91 -8.61 -12.17
CA GLY A 80 1.61 -7.40 -12.59
C GLY A 80 0.69 -6.20 -12.78
N PHE A 81 1.18 -4.99 -12.45
CA PHE A 81 0.53 -3.76 -12.90
C PHE A 81 0.88 -3.55 -14.39
N HIS A 82 0.01 -4.03 -15.28
CA HIS A 82 0.13 -3.85 -16.72
C HIS A 82 -1.14 -3.14 -17.25
N GLY A 83 -1.22 -1.82 -17.10
CA GLY A 83 -2.36 -1.00 -17.54
C GLY A 83 -3.04 -0.25 -16.39
N PRO A 84 -4.35 0.07 -16.46
CA PRO A 84 -5.05 0.67 -15.33
C PRO A 84 -4.85 -0.23 -14.10
N PRO A 85 -4.75 0.30 -12.86
CA PRO A 85 -4.47 -0.49 -11.67
C PRO A 85 -5.40 -1.70 -11.66
N ALA A 86 -4.84 -2.86 -12.00
CA ALA A 86 -5.65 -3.89 -12.62
C ALA A 86 -6.56 -4.45 -11.55
N PRO A 87 -7.89 -4.35 -11.70
CA PRO A 87 -8.85 -5.00 -10.80
C PRO A 87 -8.70 -6.53 -10.81
N GLU A 88 -7.73 -7.09 -11.54
CA GLU A 88 -7.44 -8.51 -11.64
C GLU A 88 -6.46 -9.02 -10.57
N SER A 89 -5.67 -8.14 -9.92
CA SER A 89 -4.75 -8.58 -8.86
C SER A 89 -5.55 -8.89 -7.59
N GLU A 90 -5.63 -10.17 -7.23
CA GLU A 90 -6.35 -10.63 -6.04
C GLU A 90 -5.78 -10.01 -4.76
N GLY A 91 -4.46 -9.98 -4.63
CA GLY A 91 -3.79 -9.31 -3.50
C GLY A 91 -4.14 -7.83 -3.41
N PHE A 92 -4.18 -7.14 -4.56
CA PHE A 92 -4.55 -5.72 -4.58
C PHE A 92 -6.02 -5.47 -4.23
N MET A 93 -6.94 -6.31 -4.71
CA MET A 93 -8.36 -6.23 -4.34
C MET A 93 -8.56 -6.42 -2.83
N ARG A 94 -7.86 -7.39 -2.23
CA ARG A 94 -7.90 -7.61 -0.78
C ARG A 94 -7.31 -6.43 -0.01
N LEU A 95 -6.23 -5.84 -0.51
CA LEU A 95 -5.66 -4.60 0.05
C LEU A 95 -6.69 -3.46 0.03
N LEU A 96 -7.36 -3.26 -1.10
CA LEU A 96 -8.40 -2.23 -1.23
C LEU A 96 -9.56 -2.49 -0.27
N GLN A 97 -10.06 -3.73 -0.21
CA GLN A 97 -11.16 -4.11 0.68
C GLN A 97 -10.79 -3.90 2.16
N ALA A 98 -9.58 -4.27 2.56
CA ALA A 98 -9.11 -4.04 3.92
C ALA A 98 -8.98 -2.54 4.25
N TRP A 99 -8.63 -1.73 3.26
CA TRP A 99 -8.56 -0.27 3.41
C TRP A 99 -9.94 0.39 3.50
N THR A 100 -10.89 0.01 2.63
CA THR A 100 -12.23 0.60 2.55
C THR A 100 -13.24 -0.01 3.53
N GLY A 101 -12.93 -1.17 4.13
CA GLY A 101 -13.90 -1.95 4.91
C GLY A 101 -14.90 -2.71 4.03
N ALA A 102 -15.70 -3.58 4.66
CA ALA A 102 -16.75 -4.38 4.00
C ALA A 102 -17.94 -3.53 3.51
N ASP A 103 -18.12 -2.33 4.07
CA ASP A 103 -19.31 -1.50 3.86
C ASP A 103 -19.16 -0.47 2.74
N GLY A 104 -18.00 -0.40 2.08
CA GLY A 104 -17.74 0.54 0.98
C GLY A 104 -17.75 2.01 1.39
N GLU A 105 -17.87 2.32 2.68
CA GLU A 105 -17.67 3.67 3.21
C GLU A 105 -16.18 4.03 3.07
N LEU A 106 -15.89 4.88 2.08
CA LEU A 106 -14.66 5.65 2.04
C LEU A 106 -14.62 6.53 3.30
N GLU A 107 -13.99 6.05 4.39
CA GLU A 107 -13.53 6.72 5.65
C GLU A 107 -14.26 6.22 6.93
N PRO A 108 -13.59 5.92 8.09
CA PRO A 108 -12.64 6.80 8.84
C PRO A 108 -11.46 6.07 9.55
N PRO A 109 -10.75 6.69 10.53
CA PRO A 109 -9.69 7.70 10.41
C PRO A 109 -8.34 7.03 10.09
N ALA A 110 -7.89 7.05 8.84
CA ALA A 110 -6.48 6.79 8.60
C ALA A 110 -5.69 7.96 9.20
N LEU A 111 -4.82 7.66 10.16
CA LEU A 111 -3.88 8.65 10.69
C LEU A 111 -2.96 9.03 9.53
N ALA A 112 -3.09 10.27 9.05
CA ALA A 112 -2.11 10.83 8.14
C ALA A 112 -0.78 10.89 8.91
N LEU A 113 0.20 10.12 8.46
CA LEU A 113 1.57 10.26 8.98
C LEU A 113 2.12 11.56 8.41
N GLY A 114 2.16 12.60 9.24
CA GLY A 114 2.65 13.92 8.88
C GLY A 114 4.11 13.90 8.40
N SER A 115 4.37 14.75 7.41
CA SER A 115 5.62 14.92 6.64
C SER A 115 6.85 15.29 7.46
#